data_AF-A0AAF0DQ91-F1
#
_entry.id   AF-A0AAF0DQ91-F1
#
_cell.length_a   1.000
_cell.length_b   1.000
_cell.length_c   1.000
_cell.angle_alpha   90.00
_cell.angle_beta   90.00
_cell.angle_gamma   90.00
#
_symmetry.space_group_name_H-M   'P 1'
#
loop_
_entity.id
_entity.type
_entity.pdbx_description
1 polymer ?
#
loop_
_entity_poly.entity_id
_entity_poly.type
_entity_poly.pdbx_seq_one_letter_code
_entity_poly.pdbx_strand_id
1 'polypeptide(L)'
;MSADLVPVLNDGTLRDYTEELTLLLSRSYPESQRAEWSEALIKEAAAADEAAEAADGAAQARAVLTKLVQATPGVTEGTDRGAWEMADTEVEGLFNLLMTLVVQNFEGEERASLLAHLVQSVADTNAQVAAERSVVKYRILANLFNVLPATSPERLTVFSALLSLVSVNGDMDFLETALVWLPTWLAQWDVPASEKSACLRRVADALQGPDCGPEWVAKAYQCALLHLRYVSQETAFSAEERRATAERIIADVLRLPKLFEMDELLRVPITAELDGTPIFALLKVFVGGTHADLEAWRGPHAAELERLSLDADALSRKMRLLDLATLCARSVSAEVSYADMAAVLNVSLDEVEAWVIDVIRAGLVSGKLSQVKQSFRVYRSTHRTFDKPQWTALEERLTQWQKSIQTLITTIQSMYARGGPDRADSSVQNRVPNALADVVGSAPAAEDAPAAAPEPAAAS
;
A
#
# COMPACT_ATOMS: atom_id res chain seq x y z
N MET A 1 -0.61 -6.85 -21.13
CA MET A 1 -0.85 -8.14 -21.81
C MET A 1 0.47 -8.59 -22.41
N SER A 2 1.17 -9.44 -21.68
CA SER A 2 2.37 -10.15 -22.15
C SER A 2 2.12 -11.60 -21.79
N ALA A 3 2.17 -12.44 -22.81
CA ALA A 3 1.64 -13.79 -22.86
C ALA A 3 2.13 -14.68 -21.72
N ASP A 4 1.21 -15.53 -21.27
CA ASP A 4 1.42 -16.63 -20.35
C ASP A 4 2.69 -17.43 -20.71
N LEU A 5 3.73 -17.31 -19.88
CA LEU A 5 4.77 -18.33 -19.78
C LEU A 5 4.40 -19.26 -18.61
N VAL A 6 3.24 -19.90 -18.75
CA VAL A 6 3.04 -21.20 -18.11
C VAL A 6 3.95 -22.16 -18.88
N PRO A 7 4.94 -22.80 -18.26
CA PRO A 7 5.68 -23.85 -18.95
C PRO A 7 4.67 -24.93 -19.33
N VAL A 8 4.37 -25.01 -20.62
CA VAL A 8 3.83 -26.24 -21.20
C VAL A 8 4.94 -27.25 -20.99
N LEU A 9 4.80 -28.10 -19.98
CA LEU A 9 5.57 -29.32 -19.91
C LEU A 9 5.40 -30.01 -21.26
N ASN A 10 6.49 -30.20 -21.98
CA ASN A 10 6.48 -31.20 -23.05
C ASN A 10 6.06 -32.53 -22.42
N ASP A 11 5.45 -33.46 -23.15
CA ASP A 11 5.18 -34.81 -22.65
C ASP A 11 6.50 -35.62 -22.54
N GLY A 12 7.50 -35.11 -21.83
CA GLY A 12 8.84 -35.68 -21.62
C GLY A 12 8.91 -36.60 -20.41
N THR A 13 9.87 -37.52 -20.42
CA THR A 13 10.14 -38.44 -19.31
C THR A 13 10.92 -37.76 -18.18
N LEU A 14 10.92 -38.31 -16.95
CA LEU A 14 11.69 -37.74 -15.83
C LEU A 14 13.18 -37.65 -16.18
N ARG A 15 13.67 -38.62 -16.96
CA ARG A 15 15.00 -38.63 -17.53
C ARG A 15 15.27 -37.41 -18.41
N ASP A 16 14.38 -37.08 -19.36
CA ASP A 16 14.58 -35.93 -20.26
C ASP A 16 14.69 -34.62 -19.45
N TYR A 17 13.84 -34.46 -18.44
CA TYR A 17 13.90 -33.33 -17.53
C TYR A 17 15.17 -33.32 -16.68
N THR A 18 15.61 -34.48 -16.20
CA THR A 18 16.84 -34.59 -15.42
C THR A 18 18.07 -34.31 -16.27
N GLU A 19 18.08 -34.72 -17.55
CA GLU A 19 19.15 -34.40 -18.50
C GLU A 19 19.24 -32.88 -18.75
N GLU A 20 18.12 -32.19 -18.95
CA GLU A 20 18.10 -30.72 -19.08
C GLU A 20 18.55 -30.02 -17.79
N LEU A 21 18.02 -30.43 -16.64
CA LEU A 21 18.36 -29.84 -15.34
C LEU A 21 19.82 -30.06 -14.97
N THR A 22 20.36 -31.26 -15.19
CA THR A 22 21.78 -31.57 -14.90
C THR A 22 22.73 -30.87 -15.86
N LEU A 23 22.35 -30.68 -17.13
CA LEU A 23 23.13 -29.88 -18.07
C LEU A 23 23.21 -28.41 -17.64
N LEU A 24 22.13 -27.90 -17.05
CA LEU A 24 22.09 -26.54 -16.54
C LEU A 24 22.82 -26.40 -15.20
N LEU A 25 22.55 -27.28 -14.24
CA LEU A 25 23.15 -27.26 -12.90
C LEU A 25 24.63 -27.63 -12.93
N SER A 26 25.09 -28.53 -13.79
CA SER A 26 26.51 -28.92 -13.83
C SER A 26 27.45 -27.76 -14.18
N ARG A 27 26.96 -26.68 -14.81
CA ARG A 27 27.76 -25.49 -15.11
C ARG A 27 28.20 -24.72 -13.85
N SER A 28 27.53 -24.92 -12.71
CA SER A 28 27.95 -24.35 -11.42
C SER A 28 29.02 -25.18 -10.69
N TYR A 29 29.28 -26.42 -11.12
CA TYR A 29 30.24 -27.32 -10.49
C TYR A 29 31.63 -27.29 -11.17
N PRO A 30 32.72 -27.59 -10.43
CA PRO A 30 34.07 -27.71 -10.99
C PRO A 30 34.13 -28.74 -12.12
N GLU A 31 34.83 -28.38 -13.20
CA GLU A 31 34.92 -29.08 -14.48
C GLU A 31 35.26 -30.58 -14.38
N SER A 32 36.03 -30.96 -13.36
CA SER A 32 36.45 -32.34 -13.09
C SER A 32 35.36 -33.24 -12.50
N GLN A 33 34.32 -32.67 -11.88
CA GLN A 33 33.26 -33.42 -11.19
C GLN A 33 31.91 -33.37 -11.93
N ARG A 34 31.78 -32.52 -12.96
CA ARG A 34 30.53 -32.31 -13.71
C ARG A 34 30.02 -33.60 -14.36
N ALA A 35 30.89 -34.30 -15.08
CA ALA A 35 30.51 -35.49 -15.85
C ALA A 35 30.05 -36.63 -14.93
N GLU A 36 30.84 -36.95 -13.91
CA GLU A 36 30.52 -38.02 -12.94
C GLU A 36 29.22 -37.75 -12.18
N TRP A 37 28.98 -36.50 -11.78
CA TRP A 37 27.75 -36.11 -11.09
C TRP A 37 26.51 -36.16 -11.99
N SER A 38 26.62 -35.63 -13.23
CA SER A 38 25.52 -35.65 -14.20
C SER A 38 25.15 -37.07 -14.63
N GLU A 39 26.14 -37.92 -14.93
CA GLU A 39 25.91 -39.32 -15.34
C GLU A 39 25.28 -40.14 -14.21
N ALA A 40 25.66 -39.89 -12.95
CA ALA A 40 25.06 -40.57 -11.80
C ALA A 40 23.57 -40.23 -11.64
N LEU A 41 23.20 -38.95 -11.74
CA LEU A 41 21.80 -38.52 -11.60
C LEU A 41 20.94 -38.94 -12.79
N ILE A 42 21.46 -38.89 -14.02
CA ILE A 42 20.74 -39.36 -15.21
C ILE A 42 20.48 -40.87 -15.13
N LYS A 43 21.45 -41.64 -14.62
CA LYS A 43 21.28 -43.09 -14.42
C LYS A 43 20.25 -43.41 -13.34
N GLU A 44 20.24 -42.65 -12.24
CA GLU A 44 19.21 -42.78 -11.19
C GLU A 44 17.81 -42.39 -11.72
N ALA A 45 17.70 -41.35 -12.55
CA ALA A 45 16.43 -40.95 -13.18
C ALA A 45 15.92 -41.99 -14.18
N ALA A 46 16.80 -42.56 -15.01
CA ALA A 46 16.44 -43.62 -15.95
C ALA A 46 15.95 -44.89 -15.22
N ALA A 47 16.56 -45.25 -14.10
CA ALA A 47 16.12 -46.36 -13.26
C ALA A 47 14.74 -46.10 -12.63
N ALA A 48 14.43 -44.84 -12.28
CA ALA A 48 13.13 -44.45 -11.76
C ALA A 48 12.03 -44.50 -12.85
N ASP A 49 12.34 -44.09 -14.09
CA ASP A 49 11.41 -44.19 -15.23
C ASP A 49 11.13 -45.64 -15.62
N GLU A 50 12.14 -46.52 -15.60
CA GLU A 50 11.95 -47.96 -15.84
C GLU A 50 11.10 -48.63 -14.76
N ALA A 51 11.11 -48.08 -13.54
CA ALA A 51 10.31 -48.55 -12.40
C ALA A 51 8.98 -47.79 -12.22
N ALA A 52 8.55 -46.96 -13.18
CA ALA A 52 7.43 -46.03 -13.03
C ALA A 52 6.09 -46.66 -12.61
N GLU A 53 5.83 -47.93 -12.94
CA GLU A 53 4.62 -48.65 -12.53
C GLU A 53 4.69 -49.23 -11.10
N ALA A 54 5.87 -49.24 -10.47
CA ALA A 54 6.09 -49.71 -9.12
C ALA A 54 6.10 -48.54 -8.10
N ALA A 55 5.56 -48.78 -6.90
CA ALA A 55 5.61 -47.80 -5.80
C ALA A 55 7.06 -47.37 -5.47
N ASP A 56 8.03 -48.25 -5.70
CA ASP A 56 9.46 -47.98 -5.54
C ASP A 56 10.00 -46.98 -6.58
N GLY A 57 9.46 -46.94 -7.80
CA GLY A 57 9.88 -46.00 -8.86
C GLY A 57 9.48 -44.56 -8.54
N ALA A 58 8.28 -44.35 -8.00
CA ALA A 58 7.85 -43.02 -7.54
C ALA A 58 8.73 -42.50 -6.38
N ALA A 59 9.15 -43.37 -5.47
CA ALA A 59 10.04 -43.01 -4.37
C ALA A 59 11.46 -42.67 -4.87
N GLN A 60 11.96 -43.41 -5.86
CA GLN A 60 13.26 -43.12 -6.51
C GLN A 60 13.22 -41.81 -7.29
N ALA A 61 12.15 -41.54 -8.04
CA ALA A 61 11.92 -40.27 -8.73
C ALA A 61 11.95 -39.08 -7.76
N ARG A 62 11.27 -39.22 -6.60
CA ARG A 62 11.29 -38.21 -5.54
C ARG A 62 12.69 -38.00 -4.96
N ALA A 63 13.45 -39.06 -4.72
CA ALA A 63 14.81 -38.95 -4.20
C ALA A 63 15.75 -38.20 -5.18
N VAL A 64 15.64 -38.47 -6.49
CA VAL A 64 16.40 -37.75 -7.51
C VAL A 64 16.02 -36.27 -7.54
N LEU A 65 14.72 -35.95 -7.53
CA LEU A 65 14.25 -34.57 -7.51
C LEU A 65 14.65 -33.82 -6.24
N THR A 66 14.62 -34.47 -5.07
CA THR A 66 15.13 -33.89 -3.82
C THR A 66 16.62 -33.57 -3.93
N LYS A 67 17.43 -34.47 -4.49
CA LYS A 67 18.86 -34.22 -4.73
C LYS A 67 19.06 -33.04 -5.70
N LEU A 68 18.27 -32.94 -6.76
CA LEU A 68 18.35 -31.83 -7.73
C LEU A 68 17.98 -30.48 -7.09
N VAL A 69 16.92 -30.44 -6.29
CA VAL A 69 16.51 -29.22 -5.57
C VAL A 69 17.56 -28.79 -4.55
N GLN A 70 18.12 -29.73 -3.78
CA GLN A 70 19.18 -29.44 -2.81
C GLN A 70 20.53 -29.07 -3.46
N ALA A 71 20.77 -29.55 -4.68
CA ALA A 71 21.94 -29.22 -5.47
C ALA A 71 21.79 -27.90 -6.24
N THR A 72 20.63 -27.24 -6.17
CA THR A 72 20.41 -25.95 -6.81
C THR A 72 21.17 -24.88 -6.02
N PRO A 73 22.27 -24.31 -6.57
CA PRO A 73 22.99 -23.26 -5.87
C PRO A 73 22.10 -22.02 -5.76
N GLY A 74 22.34 -21.20 -4.73
CA GLY A 74 21.68 -19.90 -4.66
C GLY A 74 21.92 -19.11 -5.95
N VAL A 75 20.96 -18.29 -6.40
CA VAL A 75 21.08 -17.47 -7.62
C VAL A 75 22.33 -16.57 -7.60
N THR A 76 22.98 -16.44 -6.45
CA THR A 76 24.15 -15.58 -6.18
C THR A 76 25.42 -16.31 -5.72
N GLU A 77 25.42 -17.63 -5.54
CA GLU A 77 26.60 -18.39 -5.11
C GLU A 77 27.57 -18.62 -6.30
N GLY A 78 28.24 -17.55 -6.70
CA GLY A 78 29.36 -17.57 -7.64
C GLY A 78 30.38 -16.52 -7.21
N THR A 79 31.16 -16.81 -6.18
CA THR A 79 32.10 -15.87 -5.54
C THR A 79 33.32 -15.49 -6.38
N ASP A 80 33.48 -15.99 -7.60
CA ASP A 80 34.56 -15.58 -8.48
C ASP A 80 34.07 -15.45 -9.93
N ARG A 81 33.91 -14.21 -10.41
CA ARG A 81 33.92 -13.78 -11.84
C ARG A 81 33.43 -14.80 -12.90
N GLY A 82 32.34 -15.48 -12.57
CA GLY A 82 31.72 -16.56 -13.33
C GLY A 82 30.31 -16.76 -12.78
N ALA A 83 29.64 -15.64 -12.51
CA ALA A 83 28.20 -15.58 -12.34
C ALA A 83 27.59 -16.35 -13.51
N TRP A 84 26.74 -17.34 -13.25
CA TRP A 84 25.94 -18.07 -14.23
C TRP A 84 26.18 -17.55 -15.66
N GLU A 85 27.03 -18.20 -16.45
CA GLU A 85 27.19 -17.94 -17.89
C GLU A 85 25.92 -18.37 -18.66
N MET A 86 24.77 -18.14 -18.04
CA MET A 86 23.45 -18.49 -18.47
C MET A 86 22.68 -17.20 -18.64
N ALA A 87 21.88 -17.16 -19.69
CA ALA A 87 20.97 -16.06 -19.90
C ALA A 87 19.94 -16.03 -18.76
N ASP A 88 19.46 -14.83 -18.41
CA ASP A 88 18.41 -14.65 -17.40
C ASP A 88 17.16 -15.53 -17.68
N THR A 89 16.87 -15.76 -18.96
CA THR A 89 15.80 -16.65 -19.42
C THR A 89 16.05 -18.13 -19.12
N GLU A 90 17.31 -18.58 -19.14
CA GLU A 90 17.67 -19.96 -18.81
C GLU A 90 17.55 -20.21 -17.30
N VAL A 91 17.92 -19.22 -16.48
CA VAL A 91 17.73 -19.28 -15.02
C VAL A 91 16.23 -19.31 -14.68
N GLU A 92 15.41 -18.46 -15.32
CA GLU A 92 13.96 -18.50 -15.15
C GLU A 92 13.36 -19.85 -15.57
N GLY A 93 13.80 -20.40 -16.71
CA GLY A 93 13.39 -21.72 -17.20
C GLY A 93 13.74 -22.86 -16.24
N LEU A 94 14.96 -22.84 -15.67
CA LEU A 94 15.42 -23.81 -14.68
C LEU A 94 14.49 -23.85 -13.46
N PHE A 95 14.25 -22.69 -12.84
CA PHE A 95 13.40 -22.60 -11.65
C PHE A 95 11.95 -22.97 -11.98
N ASN A 96 11.42 -22.54 -13.12
CA ASN A 96 10.06 -22.91 -13.54
C ASN A 96 9.92 -24.43 -13.75
N LEU A 97 10.92 -25.10 -14.33
CA LEU A 97 10.92 -26.55 -14.52
C LEU A 97 11.01 -27.30 -13.18
N LEU A 98 11.97 -26.94 -12.32
CA LEU A 98 12.10 -27.51 -10.97
C LEU A 98 10.81 -27.36 -10.18
N MET A 99 10.20 -26.18 -10.23
CA MET A 99 8.92 -25.91 -9.56
C MET A 99 7.80 -26.79 -10.07
N THR A 100 7.70 -26.95 -11.38
CA THR A 100 6.63 -27.75 -11.96
C THR A 100 6.79 -29.22 -11.56
N LEU A 101 8.02 -29.76 -11.59
CA LEU A 101 8.33 -31.11 -11.14
C LEU A 101 8.05 -31.31 -9.64
N VAL A 102 8.36 -30.32 -8.81
CA VAL A 102 8.06 -30.37 -7.36
C VAL A 102 6.54 -30.38 -7.11
N VAL A 103 5.79 -29.54 -7.83
CA VAL A 103 4.32 -29.45 -7.69
C VAL A 103 3.63 -30.72 -8.18
N GLN A 104 4.16 -31.40 -9.19
CA GLN A 104 3.59 -32.64 -9.74
C GLN A 104 3.92 -33.88 -8.91
N ASN A 105 5.14 -33.98 -8.39
CA ASN A 105 5.63 -35.25 -7.85
C ASN A 105 5.56 -35.33 -6.31
N PHE A 106 5.37 -34.21 -5.63
CA PHE A 106 5.34 -34.12 -4.16
C PHE A 106 4.02 -33.55 -3.63
N GLU A 107 3.60 -34.04 -2.48
CA GLU A 107 2.41 -33.59 -1.75
C GLU A 107 2.76 -33.39 -0.26
N GLY A 108 2.01 -32.54 0.44
CA GLY A 108 2.15 -32.34 1.89
C GLY A 108 3.45 -31.64 2.32
N GLU A 109 4.00 -32.04 3.46
CA GLU A 109 5.15 -31.36 4.10
C GLU A 109 6.44 -31.44 3.28
N GLU A 110 6.66 -32.52 2.54
CA GLU A 110 7.85 -32.68 1.68
C GLU A 110 7.87 -31.61 0.60
N ARG A 111 6.73 -31.39 -0.06
CA ARG A 111 6.56 -30.31 -1.05
C ARG A 111 6.85 -28.95 -0.42
N ALA A 112 6.27 -28.66 0.75
CA ALA A 112 6.47 -27.38 1.43
C ALA A 112 7.94 -27.11 1.75
N SER A 113 8.69 -28.13 2.19
CA SER A 113 10.12 -28.01 2.51
C SER A 113 10.99 -27.71 1.28
N LEU A 114 10.73 -28.40 0.16
CA LEU A 114 11.46 -28.20 -1.10
C LEU A 114 11.15 -26.84 -1.72
N LEU A 115 9.88 -26.42 -1.67
CA LEU A 115 9.47 -25.10 -2.12
C LEU A 115 10.09 -23.99 -1.27
N ALA A 116 10.14 -24.16 0.06
CA ALA A 116 10.80 -23.22 0.94
C ALA A 116 12.30 -23.10 0.62
N HIS A 117 12.97 -24.21 0.31
CA HIS A 117 14.37 -24.19 -0.11
C HIS A 117 14.58 -23.44 -1.43
N LEU A 118 13.75 -23.70 -2.44
CA LEU A 118 13.80 -22.97 -3.71
C LEU A 118 13.56 -21.47 -3.52
N VAL A 119 12.56 -21.10 -2.70
CA VAL A 119 12.28 -19.69 -2.38
C VAL A 119 13.46 -19.03 -1.68
N GLN A 120 14.11 -19.69 -0.72
CA GLN A 120 15.31 -19.17 -0.04
C GLN A 120 16.47 -18.98 -1.03
N SER A 121 16.74 -19.96 -1.89
CA SER A 121 17.82 -19.89 -2.89
C SER A 121 17.70 -18.71 -3.87
N VAL A 122 16.45 -18.26 -4.12
CA VAL A 122 16.14 -17.07 -4.95
C VAL A 122 16.18 -15.80 -4.11
N ALA A 123 15.68 -15.86 -2.87
CA ALA A 123 15.59 -14.73 -1.94
C ALA A 123 16.94 -14.34 -1.31
N ASP A 124 17.99 -15.14 -1.48
CA ASP A 124 19.34 -14.83 -0.97
C ASP A 124 19.86 -13.50 -1.54
N THR A 125 20.05 -12.53 -0.65
CA THR A 125 20.49 -11.14 -0.92
C THR A 125 21.97 -10.89 -0.59
N ASN A 126 22.70 -11.91 -0.14
CA ASN A 126 24.05 -11.77 0.45
C ASN A 126 25.18 -11.35 -0.52
N ALA A 127 24.93 -11.15 -1.82
CA ALA A 127 25.97 -10.78 -2.79
C ALA A 127 25.66 -9.45 -3.51
N GLN A 128 26.69 -8.67 -3.81
CA GLN A 128 26.55 -7.43 -4.58
C GLN A 128 26.02 -7.65 -6.02
N VAL A 129 26.20 -8.87 -6.56
CA VAL A 129 25.61 -9.34 -7.84
C VAL A 129 24.11 -9.64 -7.71
N ALA A 130 23.58 -9.79 -6.49
CA ALA A 130 22.15 -10.01 -6.23
C ALA A 130 21.29 -8.83 -6.69
N ALA A 131 21.83 -7.61 -6.65
CA ALA A 131 21.15 -6.39 -7.06
C ALA A 131 21.03 -6.28 -8.60
N GLU A 132 21.97 -6.85 -9.35
CA GLU A 132 21.99 -6.77 -10.82
C GLU A 132 20.93 -7.67 -11.48
N ARG A 133 20.48 -8.74 -10.79
CA ARG A 133 19.45 -9.68 -11.27
C ARG A 133 18.13 -9.64 -10.50
N SER A 134 17.85 -8.57 -9.77
CA SER A 134 16.62 -8.42 -8.95
C SER A 134 15.33 -8.66 -9.75
N VAL A 135 15.27 -8.18 -10.99
CA VAL A 135 14.11 -8.36 -11.87
C VAL A 135 13.85 -9.84 -12.19
N VAL A 136 14.90 -10.64 -12.41
CA VAL A 136 14.78 -12.07 -12.69
C VAL A 136 14.26 -12.81 -11.46
N LYS A 137 14.77 -12.46 -10.28
CA LYS A 137 14.29 -13.01 -9.00
C LYS A 137 12.82 -12.70 -8.77
N TYR A 138 12.37 -11.48 -9.07
CA TYR A 138 10.95 -11.10 -8.99
C TYR A 138 10.08 -11.93 -9.94
N ARG A 139 10.52 -12.13 -11.19
CA ARG A 139 9.78 -12.96 -12.16
C ARG A 139 9.70 -14.42 -11.71
N ILE A 140 10.81 -14.99 -11.26
CA ILE A 140 10.84 -16.35 -10.72
C ILE A 140 9.84 -16.46 -9.57
N LEU A 141 9.92 -15.60 -8.54
CA LEU A 141 9.00 -15.64 -7.40
C LEU A 141 7.54 -15.39 -7.80
N ALA A 142 7.27 -14.52 -8.77
CA ALA A 142 5.92 -14.28 -9.29
C ALA A 142 5.37 -15.51 -10.03
N ASN A 143 6.20 -16.17 -10.85
CA ASN A 143 5.83 -17.42 -11.51
C ASN A 143 5.56 -18.51 -10.47
N LEU A 144 6.41 -18.64 -9.45
CA LEU A 144 6.20 -19.55 -8.32
C LEU A 144 4.85 -19.30 -7.65
N PHE A 145 4.50 -18.04 -7.39
CA PHE A 145 3.21 -17.68 -6.79
C PHE A 145 2.01 -18.09 -7.67
N ASN A 146 2.13 -17.88 -8.98
CA ASN A 146 1.06 -18.12 -9.95
C ASN A 146 0.84 -19.62 -10.25
N VAL A 147 1.89 -20.43 -10.21
CA VAL A 147 1.81 -21.90 -10.44
C VAL A 147 1.13 -22.62 -9.27
N LEU A 148 1.30 -22.12 -8.04
CA LEU A 148 0.69 -22.73 -6.86
C LEU A 148 -0.84 -22.56 -6.87
N PRO A 149 -1.64 -23.52 -6.35
CA PRO A 149 -3.09 -23.36 -6.21
C PRO A 149 -3.50 -22.18 -5.32
N ALA A 150 -4.70 -21.62 -5.53
CA ALA A 150 -5.17 -20.46 -4.77
C ALA A 150 -5.29 -20.67 -3.26
N THR A 151 -5.53 -21.91 -2.84
CA THR A 151 -5.70 -22.30 -1.43
C THR A 151 -4.38 -22.65 -0.74
N SER A 152 -3.28 -22.76 -1.50
CA SER A 152 -1.99 -23.28 -1.00
C SER A 152 -1.38 -22.36 0.06
N PRO A 153 -1.00 -22.86 1.25
CA PRO A 153 -0.32 -22.05 2.28
C PRO A 153 1.06 -21.55 1.84
N GLU A 154 1.71 -22.24 0.91
CA GLU A 154 3.03 -21.92 0.37
C GLU A 154 3.02 -20.59 -0.40
N ARG A 155 1.86 -20.15 -0.91
CA ARG A 155 1.70 -18.81 -1.52
C ARG A 155 2.07 -17.69 -0.55
N LEU A 156 1.79 -17.86 0.75
CA LEU A 156 2.19 -16.89 1.76
C LEU A 156 3.72 -16.84 1.95
N THR A 157 4.37 -18.01 1.87
CA THR A 157 5.84 -18.10 1.98
C THR A 157 6.52 -17.41 0.81
N VAL A 158 6.04 -17.67 -0.42
CA VAL A 158 6.53 -16.99 -1.64
C VAL A 158 6.28 -15.48 -1.56
N PHE A 159 5.09 -15.05 -1.15
CA PHE A 159 4.77 -13.62 -1.00
C PHE A 159 5.64 -12.94 0.07
N SER A 160 5.90 -13.60 1.20
CA SER A 160 6.77 -13.07 2.26
C SER A 160 8.21 -12.90 1.78
N ALA A 161 8.72 -13.85 0.99
CA ALA A 161 10.05 -13.75 0.39
C ALA A 161 10.12 -12.63 -0.67
N LEU A 162 9.08 -12.51 -1.51
CA LEU A 162 8.97 -11.41 -2.48
C LEU A 162 8.96 -10.06 -1.76
N LEU A 163 8.16 -9.91 -0.70
CA LEU A 163 8.11 -8.70 0.11
C LEU A 163 9.47 -8.36 0.73
N SER A 164 10.19 -9.35 1.26
CA SER A 164 11.53 -9.14 1.84
C SER A 164 12.56 -8.75 0.79
N LEU A 165 12.49 -9.30 -0.42
CA LEU A 165 13.42 -8.97 -1.49
C LEU A 165 13.16 -7.56 -2.05
N VAL A 166 11.88 -7.22 -2.20
CA VAL A 166 11.46 -5.90 -2.67
C VAL A 166 11.78 -4.82 -1.65
N SER A 167 11.58 -5.08 -0.35
CA SER A 167 11.90 -4.11 0.70
C SER A 167 13.40 -3.83 0.84
N VAL A 168 14.26 -4.84 0.64
CA VAL A 168 15.72 -4.68 0.66
C VAL A 168 16.22 -3.87 -0.54
N ASN A 169 15.60 -4.05 -1.71
CA ASN A 169 16.00 -3.37 -2.94
C ASN A 169 15.37 -1.98 -3.11
N GLY A 170 14.30 -1.66 -2.36
CA GLY A 170 13.55 -0.40 -2.48
C GLY A 170 12.54 -0.36 -3.64
N ASP A 171 12.29 -1.50 -4.30
CA ASP A 171 11.51 -1.60 -5.55
C ASP A 171 10.00 -1.84 -5.30
N MET A 172 9.39 -1.12 -4.35
CA MET A 172 8.01 -1.38 -3.89
C MET A 172 6.95 -1.28 -5.00
N ASP A 173 7.24 -0.59 -6.11
CA ASP A 173 6.38 -0.46 -7.29
C ASP A 173 5.96 -1.81 -7.87
N PHE A 174 6.82 -2.83 -7.83
CA PHE A 174 6.49 -4.18 -8.30
C PHE A 174 5.37 -4.84 -7.49
N LEU A 175 5.14 -4.40 -6.25
CA LEU A 175 4.10 -4.92 -5.37
C LEU A 175 2.80 -4.13 -5.41
N GLU A 176 2.72 -3.03 -6.17
CA GLU A 176 1.52 -2.18 -6.19
C GLU A 176 0.25 -2.96 -6.50
N THR A 177 0.26 -3.73 -7.59
CA THR A 177 -0.90 -4.54 -7.97
C THR A 177 -1.15 -5.64 -6.94
N ALA A 178 -0.09 -6.28 -6.46
CA ALA A 178 -0.19 -7.36 -5.48
C ALA A 178 -0.86 -6.92 -4.17
N LEU A 179 -0.58 -5.70 -3.70
CA LEU A 179 -1.20 -5.15 -2.48
C LEU A 179 -2.70 -4.89 -2.62
N VAL A 180 -3.18 -4.58 -3.83
CA VAL A 180 -4.62 -4.43 -4.12
C VAL A 180 -5.35 -5.78 -4.03
N TRP A 181 -4.71 -6.85 -4.50
CA TRP A 181 -5.28 -8.21 -4.47
C TRP A 181 -5.06 -8.94 -3.14
N LEU A 182 -4.19 -8.43 -2.26
CA LEU A 182 -3.86 -9.04 -0.98
C LEU A 182 -5.08 -9.39 -0.11
N PRO A 183 -6.13 -8.55 0.04
CA PRO A 183 -7.33 -8.93 0.80
C PRO A 183 -8.02 -10.17 0.25
N THR A 184 -8.07 -10.30 -1.09
CA THR A 184 -8.67 -11.47 -1.76
C THR A 184 -7.82 -12.71 -1.55
N TRP A 185 -6.50 -12.59 -1.65
CA TRP A 185 -5.59 -13.72 -1.44
C TRP A 185 -5.61 -14.20 0.01
N LEU A 186 -5.62 -13.29 0.99
CA LEU A 186 -5.73 -13.64 2.42
C LEU A 186 -7.03 -14.40 2.75
N ALA A 187 -8.11 -14.12 2.02
CA ALA A 187 -9.37 -14.85 2.18
C ALA A 187 -9.31 -16.27 1.55
N GLN A 188 -8.49 -16.46 0.52
CA GLN A 188 -8.35 -17.74 -0.20
C GLN A 188 -7.34 -18.70 0.44
N TRP A 189 -6.27 -18.19 1.05
CA TRP A 189 -5.20 -19.02 1.62
C TRP A 189 -5.69 -19.83 2.83
N ASP A 190 -5.40 -21.13 2.83
CA ASP A 190 -5.65 -22.02 3.95
C ASP A 190 -4.50 -21.97 4.97
N VAL A 191 -4.42 -20.84 5.67
CA VAL A 191 -3.34 -20.50 6.61
C VAL A 191 -3.95 -20.05 7.93
N PRO A 192 -3.33 -20.37 9.08
CA PRO A 192 -3.81 -19.88 10.38
C PRO A 192 -3.87 -18.35 10.43
N ALA A 193 -4.85 -17.83 11.17
CA ALA A 193 -5.07 -16.39 11.27
C ALA A 193 -3.87 -15.61 11.83
N SER A 194 -3.07 -16.24 12.70
CA SER A 194 -1.84 -15.67 13.25
C SER A 194 -0.81 -15.34 12.17
N GLU A 195 -0.62 -16.22 11.18
CA GLU A 195 0.30 -16.01 10.08
C GLU A 195 -0.21 -14.96 9.08
N LYS A 196 -1.53 -14.91 8.83
CA LYS A 196 -2.16 -13.85 8.03
C LYS A 196 -1.95 -12.48 8.66
N SER A 197 -2.14 -12.38 9.98
CA SER A 197 -1.87 -11.16 10.75
C SER A 197 -0.39 -10.78 10.73
N ALA A 198 0.52 -11.76 10.85
CA ALA A 198 1.96 -11.52 10.73
C ALA A 198 2.36 -11.03 9.33
N CYS A 199 1.72 -11.54 8.27
CA CYS A 199 1.92 -11.07 6.90
C CYS A 199 1.54 -9.60 6.74
N LEU A 200 0.32 -9.24 7.17
CA LEU A 200 -0.17 -7.86 7.13
C LEU A 200 0.74 -6.91 7.91
N ARG A 201 1.27 -7.37 9.06
CA ARG A 201 2.27 -6.62 9.82
C ARG A 201 3.55 -6.38 9.03
N ARG A 202 4.13 -7.42 8.41
CA ARG A 202 5.34 -7.28 7.59
C ARG A 202 5.13 -6.32 6.43
N VAL A 203 3.96 -6.36 5.79
CA VAL A 203 3.59 -5.43 4.73
C VAL A 203 3.55 -3.99 5.26
N ALA A 204 2.92 -3.76 6.41
CA ALA A 204 2.85 -2.45 7.04
C ALA A 204 4.24 -1.92 7.45
N ASP A 205 5.11 -2.77 7.99
CA ASP A 205 6.48 -2.42 8.37
C ASP A 205 7.32 -2.09 7.11
N ALA A 206 7.19 -2.87 6.03
CA ALA A 206 7.89 -2.63 4.76
C ALA A 206 7.49 -1.30 4.09
N LEU A 207 6.19 -0.97 4.12
CA LEU A 207 5.67 0.29 3.56
C LEU A 207 6.09 1.54 4.38
N GLN A 208 6.56 1.35 5.61
CA GLN A 208 7.10 2.41 6.46
C GLN A 208 8.62 2.59 6.33
N GLY A 209 9.28 1.79 5.48
CA GLY A 209 10.72 1.88 5.24
C GLY A 209 11.16 3.25 4.72
N PRO A 210 12.42 3.65 4.95
CA PRO A 210 12.95 4.96 4.54
C PRO A 210 12.97 5.16 3.02
N ASP A 211 13.01 4.06 2.26
CA ASP A 211 13.06 4.06 0.79
C ASP A 211 11.67 4.25 0.15
N CYS A 212 10.60 4.13 0.95
CA CYS A 212 9.23 4.32 0.48
C CYS A 212 8.91 5.81 0.33
N GLY A 213 8.69 6.25 -0.90
CA GLY A 213 8.27 7.63 -1.21
C GLY A 213 6.91 8.03 -0.59
N PRO A 214 6.55 9.33 -0.65
CA PRO A 214 5.33 9.86 -0.04
C PRO A 214 4.03 9.25 -0.60
N GLU A 215 4.06 8.65 -1.78
CA GLU A 215 2.92 7.99 -2.43
C GLU A 215 2.50 6.71 -1.69
N TRP A 216 3.45 6.05 -1.01
CA TRP A 216 3.22 4.81 -0.29
C TRP A 216 2.56 5.01 1.07
N VAL A 217 2.57 6.24 1.61
CA VAL A 217 1.95 6.57 2.91
C VAL A 217 0.44 6.26 2.91
N ALA A 218 -0.26 6.60 1.83
CA ALA A 218 -1.70 6.32 1.71
C ALA A 218 -1.99 4.81 1.67
N LYS A 219 -1.15 4.05 0.94
CA LYS A 219 -1.25 2.58 0.88
C LYS A 219 -0.88 1.93 2.21
N ALA A 220 0.14 2.43 2.91
CA ALA A 220 0.49 1.99 4.26
C ALA A 220 -0.68 2.14 5.22
N TYR A 221 -1.39 3.27 5.17
CA TYR A 221 -2.60 3.48 5.95
C TYR A 221 -3.72 2.52 5.58
N GLN A 222 -3.97 2.28 4.29
CA GLN A 222 -4.97 1.31 3.84
C GLN A 222 -4.64 -0.12 4.31
N CYS A 223 -3.38 -0.54 4.25
CA CYS A 223 -2.93 -1.83 4.76
C CYS A 223 -3.06 -1.92 6.29
N ALA A 224 -2.73 -0.86 7.02
CA ALA A 224 -2.92 -0.78 8.47
C ALA A 224 -4.40 -0.89 8.87
N LEU A 225 -5.31 -0.20 8.15
CA LEU A 225 -6.76 -0.33 8.32
C LEU A 225 -7.26 -1.73 8.02
N LEU A 226 -6.77 -2.36 6.94
CA LEU A 226 -7.09 -3.74 6.61
C LEU A 226 -6.67 -4.69 7.73
N HIS A 227 -5.47 -4.52 8.28
CA HIS A 227 -4.97 -5.31 9.40
C HIS A 227 -5.84 -5.15 10.64
N LEU A 228 -6.21 -3.91 10.98
CA LEU A 228 -7.08 -3.63 12.11
C LEU A 228 -8.48 -4.24 11.95
N ARG A 229 -9.07 -4.16 10.75
CA ARG A 229 -10.36 -4.78 10.42
C ARG A 229 -10.28 -6.30 10.48
N TYR A 230 -9.20 -6.89 9.97
CA TYR A 230 -8.98 -8.33 10.01
C TYR A 230 -8.92 -8.85 11.46
N VAL A 231 -8.09 -8.24 12.29
CA VAL A 231 -7.96 -8.60 13.72
C VAL A 231 -9.25 -8.35 14.49
N SER A 232 -10.04 -7.34 14.10
CA SER A 232 -11.35 -7.06 14.71
C SER A 232 -12.42 -8.11 14.40
N GLN A 233 -12.35 -8.78 13.25
CA GLN A 233 -13.35 -9.77 12.83
C GLN A 233 -12.99 -11.18 13.31
N GLU A 234 -11.70 -11.44 13.49
CA GLU A 234 -11.19 -12.76 13.80
C GLU A 234 -11.35 -13.11 15.30
N THR A 235 -12.00 -14.24 15.56
CA THR A 235 -12.28 -14.71 16.94
C THR A 235 -11.15 -15.56 17.51
N ALA A 236 -10.22 -16.01 16.67
CA ALA A 236 -9.09 -16.84 17.07
C ALA A 236 -8.09 -16.14 18.01
N PHE A 237 -8.04 -14.80 17.98
CA PHE A 237 -7.13 -14.03 18.84
C PHE A 237 -7.70 -13.82 20.24
N SER A 238 -6.83 -13.80 21.25
CA SER A 238 -7.23 -13.36 22.59
C SER A 238 -7.54 -11.85 22.60
N ALA A 239 -8.33 -11.40 23.58
CA ALA A 239 -8.64 -9.98 23.73
C ALA A 239 -7.37 -9.13 24.00
N GLU A 240 -6.37 -9.70 24.68
CA GLU A 240 -5.10 -9.03 24.95
C GLU A 240 -4.25 -8.88 23.68
N GLU A 241 -4.14 -9.93 22.86
CA GLU A 241 -3.40 -9.87 21.58
C GLU A 241 -4.05 -8.91 20.60
N ARG A 242 -5.39 -8.90 20.54
CA ARG A 242 -6.15 -7.93 19.72
C ARG A 242 -5.85 -6.50 20.13
N ARG A 243 -5.90 -6.20 21.44
CA ARG A 243 -5.55 -4.88 21.97
C ARG A 243 -4.12 -4.52 21.64
N ALA A 244 -3.13 -5.34 22.00
CA ALA A 244 -1.72 -5.06 21.75
C ALA A 244 -1.40 -4.83 20.27
N THR A 245 -2.05 -5.61 19.38
CA THR A 245 -1.91 -5.43 17.93
C THR A 245 -2.52 -4.10 17.48
N ALA A 246 -3.72 -3.77 17.96
CA ALA A 246 -4.38 -2.51 17.64
C ALA A 246 -3.61 -1.28 18.17
N GLU A 247 -3.03 -1.35 19.38
CA GLU A 247 -2.16 -0.28 19.91
C GLU A 247 -0.97 -0.01 18.98
N ARG A 248 -0.30 -1.08 18.51
CA ARG A 248 0.82 -0.95 17.59
C ARG A 248 0.38 -0.39 16.25
N ILE A 249 -0.72 -0.88 15.67
CA ILE A 249 -1.24 -0.37 14.39
C ILE A 249 -1.53 1.14 14.51
N ILE A 250 -2.16 1.59 15.60
CA ILE A 250 -2.42 3.01 15.82
C ILE A 250 -1.11 3.79 15.95
N ALA A 251 -0.12 3.28 16.69
CA ALA A 251 1.19 3.91 16.79
C ALA A 251 1.89 4.03 15.42
N ASP A 252 1.83 2.97 14.62
CA ASP A 252 2.40 2.93 13.28
C ASP A 252 1.72 3.97 12.36
N VAL A 253 0.39 4.09 12.42
CA VAL A 253 -0.37 5.11 11.68
C VAL A 253 -0.03 6.53 12.15
N LEU A 254 0.16 6.74 13.46
CA LEU A 254 0.55 8.04 13.99
C LEU A 254 1.95 8.44 13.52
N ARG A 255 2.86 7.48 13.37
CA ARG A 255 4.23 7.65 12.87
C ARG A 255 4.29 8.05 11.39
N LEU A 256 3.27 7.68 10.60
CA LEU A 256 3.22 8.02 9.18
C LEU A 256 3.22 9.55 8.96
N PRO A 257 4.23 10.10 8.25
CA PRO A 257 4.28 11.52 7.94
C PRO A 257 3.21 11.87 6.91
N LYS A 258 2.66 13.08 6.97
CA LYS A 258 1.65 13.60 6.01
C LYS A 258 0.31 12.86 5.96
N LEU A 259 0.07 11.87 6.80
CA LEU A 259 -1.25 11.27 6.98
C LEU A 259 -2.04 12.04 8.05
N PHE A 260 -3.13 12.70 7.68
CA PHE A 260 -3.90 13.56 8.57
C PHE A 260 -5.33 13.08 8.84
N GLU A 261 -5.84 12.18 8.00
CA GLU A 261 -7.18 11.61 8.10
C GLU A 261 -7.12 10.31 8.91
N MET A 262 -7.67 10.33 10.12
CA MET A 262 -7.63 9.19 11.06
C MET A 262 -9.01 8.80 11.59
N ASP A 263 -10.08 9.42 11.08
CA ASP A 263 -11.45 9.20 11.53
C ASP A 263 -11.89 7.74 11.32
N GLU A 264 -11.47 7.11 10.22
CA GLU A 264 -11.80 5.71 9.94
C GLU A 264 -11.29 4.74 11.00
N LEU A 265 -10.17 5.04 11.68
CA LEU A 265 -9.65 4.20 12.75
C LEU A 265 -10.62 4.12 13.92
N LEU A 266 -11.22 5.24 14.32
CA LEU A 266 -12.19 5.30 15.42
C LEU A 266 -13.49 4.54 15.11
N ARG A 267 -13.80 4.31 13.83
CA ARG A 267 -14.99 3.57 13.40
C ARG A 267 -14.80 2.06 13.46
N VAL A 268 -13.59 1.55 13.62
CA VAL A 268 -13.33 0.10 13.68
C VAL A 268 -13.69 -0.43 15.08
N PRO A 269 -14.49 -1.52 15.20
CA PRO A 269 -15.00 -1.99 16.49
C PRO A 269 -13.93 -2.29 17.55
N ILE A 270 -12.78 -2.83 17.14
CA ILE A 270 -11.64 -3.12 18.04
C ILE A 270 -11.11 -1.87 18.76
N THR A 271 -11.30 -0.67 18.20
CA THR A 271 -10.89 0.57 18.86
C THR A 271 -11.80 0.94 20.03
N ALA A 272 -13.03 0.45 20.06
CA ALA A 272 -13.89 0.58 21.24
C ALA A 272 -13.41 -0.33 22.39
N GLU A 273 -12.77 -1.48 22.08
CA GLU A 273 -12.18 -2.36 23.10
C GLU A 273 -10.92 -1.77 23.75
N LEU A 274 -10.35 -0.73 23.13
CA LEU A 274 -9.21 0.06 23.61
C LEU A 274 -9.62 1.25 24.49
N ASP A 275 -10.93 1.42 24.78
CA ASP A 275 -11.39 2.52 25.63
C ASP A 275 -10.76 2.43 27.03
N GLY A 276 -10.12 3.53 27.45
CA GLY A 276 -9.30 3.59 28.67
C GLY A 276 -7.79 3.40 28.46
N THR A 277 -7.32 3.00 27.27
CA THR A 277 -5.88 2.97 26.96
C THR A 277 -5.35 4.37 26.60
N PRO A 278 -4.08 4.67 26.93
CA PRO A 278 -3.49 5.98 26.63
C PRO A 278 -3.43 6.26 25.13
N ILE A 279 -3.19 5.24 24.30
CA ILE A 279 -3.13 5.37 22.84
C ILE A 279 -4.49 5.73 22.22
N PHE A 280 -5.58 5.22 22.78
CA PHE A 280 -6.93 5.57 22.33
C PHE A 280 -7.29 7.00 22.70
N ALA A 281 -6.90 7.46 23.89
CA ALA A 281 -7.02 8.87 24.25
C ALA A 281 -6.24 9.76 23.28
N LEU A 282 -5.01 9.37 22.90
CA LEU A 282 -4.21 10.08 21.90
C LEU A 282 -4.93 10.14 20.54
N LEU A 283 -5.48 9.01 20.07
CA LEU A 283 -6.23 8.98 18.80
C LEU A 283 -7.45 9.93 18.83
N LYS A 284 -8.20 9.95 19.95
CA LYS A 284 -9.32 10.90 20.14
C LYS A 284 -8.84 12.36 20.07
N VAL A 285 -7.68 12.68 20.65
CA VAL A 285 -7.07 14.02 20.56
C VAL A 285 -6.74 14.36 19.11
N PHE A 286 -6.17 13.44 18.33
CA PHE A 286 -5.88 13.69 16.90
C PHE A 286 -7.13 13.94 16.06
N VAL A 287 -8.20 13.18 16.31
CA VAL A 287 -9.43 13.29 15.50
C VAL A 287 -10.25 14.53 15.85
N GLY A 288 -10.42 14.85 17.15
CA GLY A 288 -11.33 15.92 17.59
C GLY A 288 -10.77 16.92 18.61
N GLY A 289 -9.53 16.73 19.08
CA GLY A 289 -8.89 17.58 20.07
C GLY A 289 -8.01 18.68 19.48
N THR A 290 -7.34 19.41 20.37
CA THR A 290 -6.45 20.54 20.09
C THR A 290 -5.02 20.26 20.54
N HIS A 291 -4.07 21.09 20.12
CA HIS A 291 -2.67 21.06 20.58
C HIS A 291 -2.56 21.17 22.11
N ALA A 292 -3.44 21.94 22.78
CA ALA A 292 -3.46 22.02 24.23
C ALA A 292 -3.81 20.67 24.88
N ASP A 293 -4.74 19.91 24.28
CA ASP A 293 -5.12 18.58 24.74
C ASP A 293 -3.99 17.56 24.54
N LEU A 294 -3.20 17.71 23.46
CA LEU A 294 -2.00 16.89 23.21
C LEU A 294 -0.94 17.13 24.29
N GLU A 295 -0.64 18.38 24.62
CA GLU A 295 0.35 18.70 25.66
C GLU A 295 -0.12 18.24 27.05
N ALA A 296 -1.42 18.36 27.34
CA ALA A 296 -2.01 17.82 28.56
C ALA A 296 -1.91 16.29 28.63
N TRP A 297 -2.06 15.59 27.50
CA TRP A 297 -1.89 14.14 27.41
C TRP A 297 -0.41 13.73 27.52
N ARG A 298 0.51 14.50 26.94
CA ARG A 298 1.96 14.21 26.90
C ARG A 298 2.59 14.16 28.29
N GLY A 299 2.22 15.09 29.17
CA GLY A 299 2.79 15.20 30.53
C GLY A 299 2.79 13.87 31.30
N PRO A 300 1.62 13.24 31.54
CA PRO A 300 1.54 11.97 32.26
C PRO A 300 1.94 10.72 31.45
N HIS A 301 2.04 10.80 30.12
CA HIS A 301 2.24 9.63 29.24
C HIS A 301 3.59 9.61 28.49
N ALA A 302 4.61 10.31 28.99
CA ALA A 302 5.95 10.32 28.38
C ALA A 302 6.54 8.90 28.18
N ALA A 303 6.33 7.99 29.14
CA ALA A 303 6.79 6.61 29.03
C ALA A 303 6.11 5.81 27.91
N GLU A 304 4.86 6.14 27.56
CA GLU A 304 4.12 5.48 26.48
C GLU A 304 4.59 5.93 25.09
N LEU A 305 5.01 7.20 24.96
CA LEU A 305 5.63 7.71 23.74
C LEU A 305 6.93 6.98 23.43
N GLU A 306 7.77 6.74 24.45
CA GLU A 306 9.00 5.95 24.32
C GLU A 306 8.70 4.48 23.98
N ARG A 307 7.74 3.86 24.69
CA ARG A 307 7.32 2.47 24.45
C ARG A 307 6.88 2.23 23.01
N LEU A 308 6.14 3.18 22.44
CA LEU A 308 5.58 3.08 21.08
C LEU A 308 6.49 3.68 20.00
N SER A 309 7.69 4.18 20.39
CA SER A 309 8.64 4.84 19.49
C SER A 309 7.99 5.97 18.68
N LEU A 310 7.25 6.82 19.38
CA LEU A 310 6.57 7.98 18.83
C LEU A 310 7.40 9.23 19.11
N ASP A 311 7.79 9.95 18.05
CA ASP A 311 8.47 11.23 18.19
C ASP A 311 7.48 12.33 18.59
N ALA A 312 7.68 12.88 19.80
CA ALA A 312 6.83 13.92 20.36
C ALA A 312 6.84 15.19 19.49
N ASP A 313 7.98 15.57 18.92
CA ASP A 313 8.08 16.81 18.13
C ASP A 313 7.36 16.65 16.78
N ALA A 314 7.47 15.48 16.15
CA ALA A 314 6.70 15.14 14.95
C ALA A 314 5.19 15.15 15.23
N LEU A 315 4.74 14.60 16.35
CA LEU A 315 3.33 14.60 16.75
C LEU A 315 2.81 16.02 17.04
N SER A 316 3.56 16.84 17.77
CA SER A 316 3.19 18.24 18.05
C SER A 316 3.12 19.06 16.76
N ARG A 317 4.08 18.87 15.84
CA ARG A 317 4.04 19.49 14.50
C ARG A 317 2.78 19.06 13.74
N LYS A 318 2.48 17.76 13.71
CA LYS A 318 1.29 17.21 13.04
C LYS A 318 -0.01 17.78 13.60
N MET A 319 -0.11 17.89 14.92
CA MET A 319 -1.27 18.48 15.61
C MET A 319 -1.44 19.97 15.28
N ARG A 320 -0.36 20.75 15.23
CA ARG A 320 -0.41 22.17 14.83
C ARG A 320 -0.94 22.35 13.42
N LEU A 321 -0.49 21.55 12.47
CA LEU A 321 -1.00 21.58 11.09
C LEU A 321 -2.50 21.28 11.04
N LEU A 322 -2.91 20.27 11.80
CA LEU A 322 -4.30 19.87 11.95
C LEU A 322 -5.15 20.99 12.60
N ASP A 323 -4.65 21.69 13.62
CA ASP A 323 -5.35 22.79 14.32
C ASP A 323 -5.60 23.96 13.40
N LEU A 324 -4.58 24.32 12.60
CA LEU A 324 -4.71 25.36 11.60
C LEU A 324 -5.73 24.97 10.51
N ALA A 325 -5.74 23.71 10.07
CA ALA A 325 -6.74 23.21 9.14
C ALA A 325 -8.16 23.28 9.73
N THR A 326 -8.35 22.92 11.01
CA THR A 326 -9.65 23.04 11.69
C THR A 326 -10.11 24.51 11.80
N LEU A 327 -9.20 25.44 12.09
CA LEU A 327 -9.50 26.87 12.11
C LEU A 327 -9.94 27.36 10.71
N CYS A 328 -9.18 26.99 9.67
CA CYS A 328 -9.48 27.34 8.29
C CYS A 328 -10.81 26.74 7.81
N ALA A 329 -11.15 25.53 8.26
CA ALA A 329 -12.41 24.86 7.94
C ALA A 329 -13.65 25.57 8.50
N ARG A 330 -13.50 26.33 9.59
CA ARG A 330 -14.59 27.17 10.15
C ARG A 330 -14.79 28.47 9.36
N SER A 331 -13.75 28.92 8.66
CA SER A 331 -13.68 30.21 7.99
C SER A 331 -13.43 30.07 6.48
N VAL A 332 -14.00 29.03 5.85
CA VAL A 332 -13.91 28.83 4.39
C VAL A 332 -14.56 30.02 3.68
N SER A 333 -13.87 30.56 2.67
CA SER A 333 -14.23 31.78 1.92
C SER A 333 -14.10 33.09 2.72
N ALA A 334 -13.53 33.06 3.93
CA ALA A 334 -13.24 34.24 4.74
C ALA A 334 -11.71 34.49 4.89
N GLU A 335 -11.36 35.68 5.38
CA GLU A 335 -9.99 36.00 5.80
C GLU A 335 -9.81 35.64 7.28
N VAL A 336 -8.74 34.90 7.60
CA VAL A 336 -8.31 34.57 8.96
C VAL A 336 -7.13 35.46 9.33
N SER A 337 -7.16 36.08 10.51
CA SER A 337 -6.08 36.98 10.94
C SER A 337 -4.86 36.21 11.45
N TYR A 338 -3.66 36.79 11.35
CA TYR A 338 -2.45 36.19 11.91
C TYR A 338 -2.52 36.04 13.44
N ALA A 339 -3.23 36.95 14.12
CA ALA A 339 -3.42 36.88 15.56
C ALA A 339 -4.21 35.63 15.97
N ASP A 340 -5.28 35.31 15.25
CA ASP A 340 -6.07 34.10 15.51
C ASP A 340 -5.25 32.83 15.24
N MET A 341 -4.46 32.82 14.16
CA MET A 341 -3.60 31.69 13.82
C MET A 341 -2.49 31.50 14.87
N ALA A 342 -1.83 32.58 15.31
CA ALA A 342 -0.81 32.54 16.36
C ALA A 342 -1.37 32.05 17.69
N ALA A 343 -2.58 32.49 18.05
CA ALA A 343 -3.25 32.07 19.29
C ALA A 343 -3.59 30.57 19.29
N VAL A 344 -4.08 30.04 18.16
CA VAL A 344 -4.41 28.61 18.03
C VAL A 344 -3.16 27.74 18.01
N LEU A 345 -2.11 28.16 17.29
CA LEU A 345 -0.87 27.41 17.16
C LEU A 345 0.06 27.54 18.39
N ASN A 346 -0.19 28.53 19.26
CA ASN A 346 0.69 28.93 20.36
C ASN A 346 2.14 29.20 19.89
N VAL A 347 2.28 29.99 18.83
CA VAL A 347 3.57 30.38 18.23
C VAL A 347 3.68 31.89 18.09
N SER A 348 4.89 32.38 17.82
CA SER A 348 5.12 33.79 17.56
C SER A 348 4.48 34.23 16.22
N LEU A 349 4.12 35.51 16.10
CA LEU A 349 3.53 36.07 14.87
C LEU A 349 4.46 35.90 13.65
N ASP A 350 5.77 35.92 13.86
CA ASP A 350 6.77 35.79 12.81
C ASP A 350 6.82 34.38 12.21
N GLU A 351 6.46 33.36 12.98
CA GLU A 351 6.47 31.96 12.56
C GLU A 351 5.16 31.55 11.86
N VAL A 352 4.08 32.32 11.98
CA VAL A 352 2.76 31.99 11.40
C VAL A 352 2.86 31.75 9.90
N GLU A 353 3.65 32.55 9.17
CA GLU A 353 3.80 32.40 7.72
C GLU A 353 4.42 31.05 7.34
N ALA A 354 5.43 30.60 8.09
CA ALA A 354 6.05 29.30 7.87
C ALA A 354 5.05 28.16 8.07
N TRP A 355 4.23 28.24 9.13
CA TRP A 355 3.19 27.24 9.40
C TRP A 355 2.09 27.24 8.34
N VAL A 356 1.65 28.40 7.86
CA VAL A 356 0.67 28.48 6.77
C VAL A 356 1.23 27.86 5.49
N ILE A 357 2.49 28.14 5.15
CA ILE A 357 3.17 27.51 4.00
C ILE A 357 3.24 25.99 4.18
N ASP A 358 3.58 25.50 5.37
CA ASP A 358 3.68 24.07 5.64
C ASP A 358 2.33 23.36 5.56
N VAL A 359 1.24 23.98 6.02
CA VAL A 359 -0.13 23.44 5.88
C VAL A 359 -0.58 23.40 4.43
N ILE A 360 -0.20 24.40 3.62
CA ILE A 360 -0.46 24.40 2.17
C ILE A 360 0.35 23.28 1.48
N ARG A 361 1.64 23.13 1.82
CA ARG A 361 2.49 22.04 1.30
C ARG A 361 1.98 20.65 1.71
N ALA A 362 1.35 20.54 2.88
CA ALA A 362 0.71 19.34 3.35
C ALA A 362 -0.62 19.03 2.62
N GLY A 363 -1.13 19.95 1.80
CA GLY A 363 -2.39 19.77 1.06
C GLY A 363 -3.65 19.90 1.91
N LEU A 364 -3.52 20.32 3.17
CA LEU A 364 -4.65 20.44 4.10
C LEU A 364 -5.49 21.69 3.84
N VAL A 365 -4.86 22.77 3.38
CA VAL A 365 -5.52 24.06 3.14
C VAL A 365 -5.00 24.67 1.83
N SER A 366 -5.88 25.35 1.11
CA SER A 366 -5.53 26.17 -0.05
C SER A 366 -6.05 27.58 0.15
N GLY A 367 -5.24 28.57 -0.19
CA GLY A 367 -5.56 29.97 0.05
C GLY A 367 -4.46 30.91 -0.42
N LYS A 368 -4.68 32.22 -0.20
CA LYS A 368 -3.68 33.27 -0.45
C LYS A 368 -3.33 34.00 0.84
N LEU A 369 -2.04 34.11 1.07
CA LEU A 369 -1.47 34.88 2.16
C LEU A 369 -1.35 36.36 1.76
N SER A 370 -1.74 37.27 2.65
CA SER A 370 -1.57 38.71 2.48
C SER A 370 -0.78 39.27 3.65
N GLN A 371 0.54 39.32 3.50
CA GLN A 371 1.47 39.83 4.53
C GLN A 371 1.14 41.26 4.97
N VAL A 372 0.80 42.15 4.03
CA VAL A 372 0.46 43.56 4.33
C VAL A 372 -0.77 43.68 5.23
N LYS A 373 -1.76 42.80 5.04
CA LYS A 373 -2.99 42.79 5.83
C LYS A 373 -2.89 41.90 7.06
N GLN A 374 -1.80 41.15 7.22
CA GLN A 374 -1.65 40.07 8.19
C GLN A 374 -2.88 39.14 8.20
N SER A 375 -3.32 38.75 7.01
CA SER A 375 -4.49 37.89 6.83
C SER A 375 -4.22 36.78 5.81
N PHE A 376 -4.88 35.64 6.02
CA PHE A 376 -4.87 34.50 5.12
C PHE A 376 -6.29 34.24 4.61
N ARG A 377 -6.49 34.36 3.30
CA ARG A 377 -7.77 34.09 2.66
C ARG A 377 -7.86 32.62 2.29
N VAL A 378 -8.78 31.90 2.92
CA VAL A 378 -8.98 30.46 2.73
C VAL A 378 -9.91 30.20 1.54
N TYR A 379 -9.48 29.37 0.60
CA TYR A 379 -10.31 28.88 -0.52
C TYR A 379 -10.87 27.49 -0.27
N ARG A 380 -10.04 26.59 0.27
CA ARG A 380 -10.41 25.21 0.60
C ARG A 380 -9.70 24.80 1.88
N SER A 381 -10.37 24.01 2.71
CA SER A 381 -9.78 23.37 3.88
C SER A 381 -10.29 21.95 3.99
N THR A 382 -9.42 21.03 4.40
CA THR A 382 -9.78 19.66 4.76
C THR A 382 -10.40 19.64 6.16
N HIS A 383 -11.45 18.84 6.33
CA HIS A 383 -12.10 18.61 7.62
C HIS A 383 -11.53 17.33 8.24
N ARG A 384 -11.21 17.34 9.54
CA ARG A 384 -10.69 16.14 10.25
C ARG A 384 -11.76 15.06 10.44
N THR A 385 -12.98 15.49 10.77
CA THR A 385 -14.17 14.64 10.82
C THR A 385 -15.26 15.26 9.97
N PHE A 386 -16.06 14.40 9.35
CA PHE A 386 -17.20 14.80 8.55
C PHE A 386 -18.44 14.07 9.05
N ASP A 387 -19.12 14.70 10.00
CA ASP A 387 -20.28 14.16 10.70
C ASP A 387 -21.57 14.87 10.28
N LYS A 388 -22.67 14.50 10.94
CA LYS A 388 -24.00 15.08 10.72
C LYS A 388 -24.04 16.62 10.65
N PRO A 389 -23.38 17.41 11.52
CA PRO A 389 -23.46 18.87 11.42
C PRO A 389 -22.82 19.41 10.14
N GLN A 390 -21.75 18.77 9.65
CA GLN A 390 -21.14 19.14 8.36
C GLN A 390 -22.06 18.76 7.20
N TRP A 391 -22.75 17.61 7.26
CA TRP A 391 -23.77 17.23 6.28
C TRP A 391 -24.93 18.24 6.23
N THR A 392 -25.44 18.68 7.38
CA THR A 392 -26.52 19.68 7.44
C THR A 392 -26.08 21.02 6.86
N ALA A 393 -24.88 21.50 7.20
CA ALA A 393 -24.34 22.73 6.64
C ALA A 393 -24.13 22.65 5.11
N LEU A 394 -23.73 21.48 4.60
CA LEU A 394 -23.60 21.22 3.17
C LEU A 394 -24.97 21.23 2.47
N GLU A 395 -25.97 20.58 3.06
CA GLU A 395 -27.35 20.55 2.56
C GLU A 395 -27.95 21.96 2.46
N GLU A 396 -27.76 22.78 3.50
CA GLU A 396 -28.21 24.18 3.50
C GLU A 396 -27.56 24.99 2.37
N ARG A 397 -26.24 24.86 2.19
CA ARG A 397 -25.49 25.55 1.12
C ARG A 397 -25.94 25.09 -0.27
N LEU A 398 -26.12 23.79 -0.48
CA LEU A 398 -26.62 23.25 -1.75
C LEU A 398 -28.04 23.73 -2.05
N THR A 399 -28.90 23.77 -1.03
CA THR A 399 -30.27 24.28 -1.16
C THR A 399 -30.28 25.77 -1.51
N GLN A 400 -29.41 26.56 -0.88
CA GLN A 400 -29.25 27.99 -1.20
C GLN A 400 -28.74 28.19 -2.64
N TRP A 401 -27.78 27.36 -3.05
CA TRP A 401 -27.23 27.41 -4.40
C TRP A 401 -28.29 27.03 -5.45
N GLN A 402 -29.08 25.98 -5.21
CA GLN A 402 -30.20 25.59 -6.05
C GLN A 402 -31.21 26.75 -6.20
N LYS A 403 -31.59 27.41 -5.11
CA LYS A 403 -32.48 28.59 -5.14
C LYS A 403 -31.89 29.74 -5.95
N SER A 404 -30.58 29.96 -5.84
CA SER A 404 -29.88 31.01 -6.57
C SER A 404 -29.87 30.74 -8.07
N ILE A 405 -29.58 29.52 -8.50
CA ILE A 405 -29.65 29.10 -9.91
C ILE A 405 -31.08 29.26 -10.44
N GLN A 406 -32.08 28.82 -9.67
CA GLN A 406 -33.48 28.95 -10.08
C GLN A 406 -33.89 30.42 -10.26
N THR A 407 -33.40 31.31 -9.39
CA THR A 407 -33.60 32.76 -9.50
C THR A 407 -32.92 33.35 -10.74
N LEU A 408 -31.72 32.86 -11.08
CA LEU A 408 -31.03 33.27 -12.32
C LEU A 408 -31.79 32.82 -13.57
N ILE A 409 -32.28 31.58 -13.58
CA ILE A 409 -33.07 31.04 -14.69
C ILE A 409 -34.34 31.85 -14.90
N THR A 410 -35.09 32.13 -13.83
CA THR A 410 -36.33 32.94 -13.94
C THR A 410 -36.04 34.37 -14.38
N THR A 411 -34.94 34.96 -13.91
CA THR A 411 -34.51 36.29 -14.35
C THR A 411 -34.19 36.28 -15.85
N ILE A 412 -33.41 35.31 -16.33
CA ILE A 412 -33.07 35.15 -17.74
C ILE A 412 -34.33 34.95 -18.59
N GLN A 413 -35.22 34.05 -18.19
CA GLN A 413 -36.50 33.82 -18.87
C GLN A 413 -37.36 35.09 -18.93
N SER A 414 -37.38 35.88 -17.85
CA SER A 414 -38.11 37.15 -17.82
C SER A 414 -37.48 38.22 -18.72
N MET A 415 -36.15 38.21 -18.90
CA MET A 415 -35.47 39.09 -19.86
C MET A 415 -35.84 38.71 -21.30
N TYR A 416 -35.81 37.41 -21.63
CA TYR A 416 -36.26 36.91 -22.93
C TYR A 416 -37.75 37.22 -23.20
N ALA A 417 -38.60 37.18 -22.18
CA ALA A 417 -40.02 37.52 -22.29
C ALA A 417 -40.29 39.03 -22.39
N ARG A 418 -39.41 39.90 -21.85
CA ARG A 418 -39.56 41.37 -21.87
C ARG A 418 -38.86 42.07 -23.03
N GLY A 419 -37.95 41.40 -23.74
CA GLY A 419 -37.30 41.96 -24.91
C GLY A 419 -36.58 40.89 -25.70
N GLY A 420 -37.06 40.63 -26.92
CA GLY A 420 -36.27 39.93 -27.94
C GLY A 420 -34.99 40.70 -28.29
N PRO A 421 -34.07 40.10 -29.08
CA PRO A 421 -32.65 40.48 -29.17
C PRO A 421 -32.30 41.90 -29.66
N ASP A 422 -33.27 42.76 -29.97
CA ASP A 422 -33.08 43.97 -30.79
C ASP A 422 -33.14 45.31 -30.03
N ARG A 423 -33.07 45.34 -28.69
CA ARG A 423 -33.11 46.61 -27.92
C ARG A 423 -32.05 46.78 -26.83
N ALA A 424 -30.91 46.09 -26.95
CA ALA A 424 -29.83 46.18 -25.99
C ALA A 424 -28.57 46.90 -26.51
N ASP A 425 -28.69 47.78 -27.51
CA ASP A 425 -27.61 48.74 -27.81
C ASP A 425 -27.95 50.10 -27.18
N SER A 426 -27.22 50.45 -26.11
CA SER A 426 -26.85 51.82 -25.66
C SER A 426 -27.08 52.22 -24.19
N SER A 427 -27.74 51.45 -23.31
CA SER A 427 -28.03 51.97 -21.95
C SER A 427 -27.75 51.06 -20.74
N VAL A 428 -27.14 49.88 -20.90
CA VAL A 428 -27.01 48.89 -19.79
C VAL A 428 -25.65 48.91 -19.07
N GLN A 429 -24.67 49.70 -19.53
CA GLN A 429 -23.33 49.73 -18.92
C GLN A 429 -23.25 50.26 -17.48
N ASN A 430 -24.34 50.78 -16.88
CA ASN A 430 -24.27 51.46 -15.58
C ASN A 430 -25.20 50.94 -14.46
N ARG A 431 -25.78 49.74 -14.60
CA ARG A 431 -26.55 49.13 -13.50
C ARG A 431 -26.32 47.62 -13.43
N VAL A 432 -25.11 47.23 -13.05
CA VAL A 432 -24.89 45.92 -12.44
C VAL A 432 -24.96 46.15 -10.92
N PRO A 433 -25.99 45.68 -10.21
CA PRO A 433 -25.96 45.68 -8.75
C PRO A 433 -24.81 44.79 -8.30
N ASN A 434 -24.10 45.23 -7.27
CA ASN A 434 -22.87 44.70 -6.69
C ASN A 434 -22.97 43.27 -6.10
N ALA A 435 -23.95 42.47 -6.50
CA ALA A 435 -24.21 41.11 -6.00
C ALA A 435 -23.33 40.03 -6.67
N LEU A 436 -22.63 40.36 -7.76
CA LEU A 436 -21.74 39.43 -8.47
C LEU A 436 -20.33 39.33 -7.85
N ALA A 437 -19.90 40.33 -7.08
CA ALA A 437 -18.58 40.32 -6.43
C ALA A 437 -18.50 39.29 -5.29
N ASP A 438 -19.60 39.07 -4.56
CA ASP A 438 -19.64 38.12 -3.44
C ASP A 438 -19.75 36.65 -3.91
N VAL A 439 -20.26 36.39 -5.12
CA VAL A 439 -20.45 35.03 -5.65
C VAL A 439 -19.19 34.51 -6.37
N VAL A 440 -18.50 35.37 -7.12
CA VAL A 440 -17.26 34.97 -7.84
C VAL A 440 -16.08 34.79 -6.87
N GLY A 441 -16.12 35.41 -5.69
CA GLY A 441 -15.11 35.22 -4.64
C GLY A 441 -15.20 33.90 -3.86
N SER A 442 -16.24 33.09 -4.10
CA SER A 442 -16.58 31.88 -3.33
C SER A 442 -16.61 30.59 -4.17
N ALA A 443 -16.36 30.67 -5.48
CA ALA A 443 -16.25 29.48 -6.33
C ALA A 443 -14.81 28.94 -6.29
N PRO A 444 -14.55 27.69 -5.87
CA PRO A 444 -13.26 27.05 -6.11
C PRO A 444 -13.10 26.88 -7.63
N ALA A 445 -11.93 27.30 -8.15
CA ALA A 445 -11.53 26.99 -9.52
C ALA A 445 -11.50 25.47 -9.67
N ALA A 446 -12.40 24.93 -10.50
CA ALA A 446 -12.34 23.56 -10.97
C ALA A 446 -11.31 23.51 -12.10
N GLU A 447 -10.05 23.26 -11.75
CA GLU A 447 -9.05 22.76 -12.68
C GLU A 447 -8.67 21.32 -12.25
N ASP A 448 -8.71 20.43 -13.23
CA ASP A 448 -8.34 19.02 -13.25
C ASP A 448 -9.10 18.02 -12.37
N ALA A 449 -10.16 17.46 -12.94
CA ALA A 449 -10.60 16.09 -12.64
C ALA A 449 -10.16 15.16 -13.80
N PRO A 450 -9.51 14.01 -13.53
CA PRO A 450 -9.14 13.06 -14.57
C PRO A 450 -10.38 12.35 -15.15
N ALA A 451 -10.33 12.07 -16.45
CA ALA A 451 -11.42 11.54 -17.25
C ALA A 451 -12.06 10.27 -16.66
N ALA A 452 -13.37 10.30 -16.44
CA ALA A 452 -14.17 9.13 -16.15
C ALA A 452 -14.27 8.23 -17.40
N ALA A 453 -13.96 6.94 -17.22
CA ALA A 453 -14.13 5.89 -18.21
C ALA A 453 -15.62 5.66 -18.58
N PRO A 454 -15.92 5.23 -19.81
CA PRO A 454 -17.30 5.10 -20.29
C PRO A 454 -18.00 3.84 -19.75
N GLU A 455 -19.27 3.98 -19.36
CA GLU A 455 -20.19 2.89 -19.01
C GLU A 455 -20.43 1.92 -20.20
N PRO A 456 -20.74 0.64 -19.92
CA PRO A 456 -20.99 -0.36 -20.95
C PRO A 456 -22.38 -0.17 -21.57
N ALA A 457 -22.42 -0.14 -22.89
CA ALA A 457 -23.65 -0.12 -23.66
C ALA A 457 -24.46 -1.40 -23.43
N ALA A 458 -25.69 -1.24 -22.96
CA ALA A 458 -26.73 -2.25 -23.07
C ALA A 458 -27.04 -2.48 -24.56
N ALA A 459 -26.91 -3.73 -25.01
CA ALA A 459 -27.52 -4.20 -26.25
C ALA A 459 -28.10 -5.60 -26.01
N SER A 460 -29.25 -5.79 -26.64
CA SER A 460 -30.18 -6.93 -26.59
C SER A 460 -29.60 -8.30 -26.90
#